data_AF-A0A4V1J055-F1
#
_entry.id   AF-A0A4V1J055-F1
#
_cell.length_a   1.000
_cell.length_b   1.000
_cell.length_c   1.000
_cell.angle_alpha   90.00
_cell.angle_beta   90.00
_cell.angle_gamma   90.00
#
_symmetry.space_group_name_H-M   'P 1'
#
loop_
_entity.id
_entity.type
_entity.pdbx_description
1 polymer ?
#
loop_
_entity_poly.entity_id
_entity_poly.type
_entity_poly.pdbx_seq_one_letter_code
_entity_poly.pdbx_strand_id
1 'polypeptide(L)'
;MKNDKKVGLFPLIVYLPVELDQVLLDKIYNEIPSDFKPIDENDVPLHISLSKNEVLPHHCIEGFSDALVKGLREAEIAKFRVTMKRFNRYKNENGDKDFIAIDIDKGSKKILGIVDIVNNVMKRYGLNLYYDVTLSVYLD
;
A
#
# COMPACT_ATOMS: atom_id res chain seq x y z
N MET A 1 19.12 21.69 31.30
CA MET A 1 19.04 20.46 30.48
C MET A 1 17.57 20.04 30.40
N LYS A 2 16.90 20.33 29.28
CA LYS A 2 15.57 19.77 29.00
C LYS A 2 15.81 18.46 28.26
N ASN A 3 15.19 17.38 28.74
CA ASN A 3 15.26 16.07 28.12
C ASN A 3 14.71 16.14 26.69
N ASP A 4 15.61 16.07 25.71
CA ASP A 4 15.26 15.77 24.32
C ASP A 4 14.78 14.31 24.28
N LYS A 5 13.47 14.11 24.52
CA LYS A 5 12.80 12.88 24.09
C LYS A 5 13.04 12.78 22.60
N LYS A 6 13.92 11.86 22.17
CA LYS A 6 14.00 11.44 20.77
C LYS A 6 12.57 11.12 20.34
N VAL A 7 12.00 11.99 19.52
CA VAL A 7 10.71 11.74 18.88
C VAL A 7 10.99 10.59 17.94
N GLY A 8 10.67 9.36 18.36
CA GLY A 8 10.86 8.18 17.52
C GLY A 8 10.03 8.38 16.27
N LEU A 9 10.70 8.47 15.12
CA LEU A 9 10.06 8.44 13.81
C LEU A 9 9.94 6.96 13.41
N PHE A 10 8.74 6.56 13.02
CA PHE A 10 8.41 5.18 12.64
C PHE A 10 8.06 5.14 11.15
N PRO A 11 8.58 4.16 10.39
CA PRO A 11 8.12 3.93 9.02
C PRO A 11 6.60 3.73 8.98
N LEU A 12 5.97 4.35 8.00
CA LEU A 12 4.53 4.32 7.79
C LEU A 12 4.24 3.99 6.33
N ILE A 13 3.38 2.99 6.13
CA ILE A 13 2.73 2.70 4.87
C ILE A 13 1.27 2.31 5.16
N VAL A 14 0.35 2.77 4.32
CA VAL A 14 -1.05 2.36 4.33
C VAL A 14 -1.30 1.51 3.10
N TYR A 15 -1.91 0.33 3.28
CA TYR A 15 -2.15 -0.61 2.20
C TYR A 15 -3.44 -1.42 2.43
N LEU A 16 -3.96 -2.03 1.37
CA LEU A 16 -4.97 -3.09 1.45
C LEU A 16 -4.25 -4.44 1.34
N PRO A 17 -4.39 -5.35 2.31
CA PRO A 17 -3.85 -6.69 2.18
C PRO A 17 -4.60 -7.44 1.07
N VAL A 18 -3.86 -8.23 0.31
CA VAL A 18 -4.39 -9.13 -0.70
C VAL A 18 -4.04 -10.56 -0.29
N GLU A 19 -5.06 -11.36 -0.03
CA GLU A 19 -4.90 -12.77 0.27
C GLU A 19 -5.22 -13.57 -1.00
N LEU A 20 -4.24 -14.34 -1.47
CA LEU A 20 -4.42 -15.33 -2.52
C LEU A 20 -4.29 -16.73 -1.92
N ASP A 21 -5.04 -17.70 -2.46
CA ASP A 21 -4.79 -19.08 -2.09
C ASP A 21 -3.45 -19.57 -2.66
N GLN A 22 -2.81 -20.51 -1.97
CA GLN A 22 -1.48 -21.02 -2.32
C GLN A 22 -1.42 -21.56 -3.76
N VAL A 23 -2.50 -22.19 -4.25
CA VAL A 23 -2.51 -22.77 -5.61
C VAL A 23 -2.44 -21.67 -6.66
N LEU A 24 -3.13 -20.55 -6.45
CA LEU A 24 -3.05 -19.39 -7.33
C LEU A 24 -1.69 -18.69 -7.22
N LEU A 25 -1.15 -18.57 -6.01
CA LEU A 25 0.16 -17.95 -5.78
C LEU A 25 1.28 -18.73 -6.47
N ASP A 26 1.30 -20.06 -6.33
CA ASP A 26 2.28 -20.92 -6.99
C ASP A 26 2.21 -20.78 -8.52
N LYS A 27 1.00 -20.67 -9.09
CA LYS A 27 0.83 -20.41 -10.53
C LYS A 27 1.40 -19.06 -10.94
N ILE A 28 1.15 -18.02 -10.15
CA ILE A 28 1.70 -16.68 -10.40
C ILE A 28 3.23 -16.73 -10.36
N TYR A 29 3.82 -17.34 -9.34
CA TYR A 29 5.27 -17.41 -9.16
C TYR A 29 5.97 -18.26 -10.23
N ASN A 30 5.30 -19.29 -10.77
CA ASN A 30 5.84 -20.06 -11.89
C ASN A 30 5.88 -19.28 -13.22
N GLU A 31 5.11 -18.20 -13.35
CA GLU A 31 5.11 -17.32 -14.53
C GLU A 31 6.11 -16.14 -14.38
N ILE A 32 6.68 -15.94 -13.19
CA ILE A 32 7.64 -14.87 -12.93
C ILE A 32 9.00 -15.22 -13.56
N PRO A 33 9.61 -14.31 -14.34
CA PRO A 33 10.96 -14.47 -14.86
C PRO A 33 11.99 -14.76 -13.77
N SER A 34 12.97 -15.62 -14.08
CA SER A 34 13.96 -16.13 -13.11
C SER A 34 14.91 -15.08 -12.51
N ASP A 35 14.97 -13.88 -13.10
CA ASP A 35 15.71 -12.73 -12.60
C ASP A 35 14.96 -11.95 -11.50
N PHE A 36 13.69 -12.27 -11.27
CA PHE A 36 12.90 -11.79 -10.13
C PHE A 36 12.79 -12.87 -9.07
N LYS A 37 12.72 -12.45 -7.80
CA LYS A 37 12.58 -13.35 -6.67
C LYS A 37 11.18 -13.16 -6.10
N PRO A 38 10.31 -14.18 -6.06
CA PRO A 38 8.99 -14.06 -5.45
C PRO A 38 9.03 -13.43 -4.05
N ILE A 39 8.03 -12.60 -3.75
CA ILE A 39 7.83 -12.03 -2.41
C ILE A 39 7.81 -13.14 -1.35
N ASP A 40 8.57 -12.91 -0.28
CA ASP A 40 8.41 -13.64 0.98
C ASP A 40 7.26 -13.00 1.75
N GLU A 41 6.10 -13.65 1.75
CA GLU A 41 4.90 -13.15 2.44
C GLU A 41 5.07 -13.07 3.97
N ASN A 42 6.13 -13.68 4.53
CA ASN A 42 6.48 -13.51 5.94
C ASN A 42 7.20 -12.19 6.23
N ASP A 43 7.82 -11.58 5.21
CA ASP A 43 8.51 -10.29 5.31
C ASP A 43 7.58 -9.14 4.90
N VAL A 44 6.98 -9.25 3.71
CA VAL A 44 6.04 -8.25 3.19
C VAL A 44 4.84 -8.97 2.59
N PRO A 45 3.62 -8.82 3.13
CA PRO A 45 2.45 -9.46 2.55
C PRO A 45 2.12 -8.84 1.19
N LEU A 46 1.52 -9.64 0.31
CA LEU A 46 0.96 -9.14 -0.94
C LEU A 46 -0.08 -8.05 -0.66
N HIS A 47 0.03 -6.91 -1.33
CA HIS A 47 -0.81 -5.76 -1.02
C HIS A 47 -1.02 -4.79 -2.18
N ILE A 48 -2.02 -3.93 -2.02
CA ILE A 48 -2.23 -2.72 -2.82
C ILE A 48 -1.84 -1.52 -1.96
N SER A 49 -0.77 -0.82 -2.34
CA SER A 49 -0.35 0.38 -1.61
C SER A 49 -1.38 1.51 -1.80
N LEU A 50 -1.69 2.20 -0.71
CA LEU A 50 -2.62 3.35 -0.67
C LEU A 50 -1.92 4.65 -0.29
N SER A 51 -0.64 4.58 0.10
CA SER A 51 0.22 5.70 0.43
C SER A 51 1.63 5.47 -0.09
N LYS A 52 2.44 6.53 -0.06
CA LYS A 52 3.90 6.41 -0.17
C LYS A 52 4.48 5.86 1.14
N ASN A 53 5.75 5.49 1.09
CA ASN A 53 6.54 5.24 2.28
C ASN A 53 6.84 6.56 2.96
N GLU A 54 6.40 6.70 4.20
CA GLU A 54 6.55 7.92 5.00
C GLU A 54 7.14 7.59 6.37
N VAL A 55 7.40 8.63 7.15
CA VAL A 55 7.75 8.49 8.57
C VAL A 55 6.78 9.29 9.43
N LEU A 56 6.32 8.67 10.51
CA LEU A 56 5.37 9.29 11.43
C LEU A 56 5.95 9.34 12.86
N PRO A 57 5.85 10.47 13.57
CA PRO A 57 6.18 10.51 14.99
C PRO A 57 5.35 9.51 15.80
N HIS A 58 6.00 8.80 16.73
CA HIS A 58 5.35 7.78 17.56
C HIS A 58 4.05 8.26 18.23
N HIS A 59 4.06 9.48 18.76
CA HIS A 59 2.90 10.06 19.45
C HIS A 59 1.70 10.35 18.53
N CYS A 60 1.89 10.32 17.20
CA CYS A 60 0.84 10.49 16.21
C CYS A 60 0.25 9.17 15.72
N ILE A 61 0.86 8.01 16.01
CA ILE A 61 0.45 6.70 15.42
C ILE A 61 -1.01 6.37 15.74
N GLU A 62 -1.40 6.49 17.01
CA GLU A 62 -2.78 6.19 17.45
C GLU A 62 -3.78 7.13 16.77
N GLY A 63 -3.54 8.45 16.85
CA GLY A 63 -4.43 9.44 16.24
C GLY A 63 -4.51 9.32 14.71
N PHE A 64 -3.42 8.92 14.06
CA PHE A 64 -3.39 8.68 12.61
C PHE A 64 -4.28 7.48 12.25
N SER A 65 -4.13 6.38 13.00
CA SER A 65 -4.93 5.17 12.81
C SER A 65 -6.42 5.41 13.04
N ASP A 66 -6.77 6.12 14.10
CA ASP A 66 -8.15 6.49 14.40
C ASP A 66 -8.77 7.38 13.31
N ALA A 67 -7.99 8.33 12.77
CA ALA A 67 -8.44 9.19 11.69
C ALA A 67 -8.73 8.39 10.41
N LEU A 68 -7.92 7.40 10.08
CA LEU A 68 -8.17 6.48 8.95
C LEU A 68 -9.46 5.67 9.18
N VAL A 69 -9.59 5.02 10.34
CA VAL A 69 -10.78 4.22 10.67
C VAL A 69 -12.06 5.07 10.62
N LYS A 70 -12.00 6.28 11.17
CA LYS A 70 -13.12 7.23 11.13
C LYS A 70 -13.48 7.60 9.70
N GLY A 71 -12.52 7.99 8.86
CA GLY A 71 -12.78 8.37 7.48
C GLY A 71 -13.38 7.23 6.64
N LEU A 72 -12.89 6.00 6.84
CA LEU A 72 -13.43 4.80 6.19
C LEU A 72 -14.88 4.50 6.61
N ARG A 73 -15.20 4.69 7.90
CA ARG A 73 -16.56 4.50 8.43
C ARG A 73 -17.53 5.56 7.90
N GLU A 74 -17.12 6.83 7.89
CA GLU A 74 -17.93 7.94 7.40
C GLU A 74 -18.23 7.83 5.90
N ALA A 75 -17.30 7.26 5.13
CA ALA A 75 -17.49 7.01 3.70
C ALA A 75 -18.31 5.75 3.38
N GLU A 76 -18.79 5.02 4.41
CA GLU A 76 -19.61 3.81 4.28
C GLU A 76 -19.06 2.80 3.27
N ILE A 77 -17.74 2.57 3.30
CA ILE A 77 -17.06 1.71 2.33
C ILE A 77 -17.50 0.26 2.52
N ALA A 78 -18.42 -0.19 1.67
CA ALA A 78 -18.85 -1.58 1.59
C ALA A 78 -17.76 -2.47 0.97
N LYS A 79 -17.79 -3.77 1.28
CA LYS A 79 -16.94 -4.77 0.62
C LYS A 79 -17.15 -4.73 -0.89
N PHE A 80 -16.06 -4.78 -1.64
CA PHE A 80 -16.08 -4.79 -3.10
C PHE A 80 -15.10 -5.83 -3.65
N ARG A 81 -15.23 -6.14 -4.94
CA ARG A 81 -14.33 -7.04 -5.65
C ARG A 81 -13.42 -6.23 -6.57
N VAL A 82 -12.18 -6.69 -6.68
CA VAL A 82 -11.22 -6.23 -7.66
C VAL A 82 -10.94 -7.37 -8.63
N THR A 83 -10.58 -7.03 -9.86
CA THR A 83 -10.06 -8.01 -10.81
C THR A 83 -8.70 -7.60 -11.28
N MET A 84 -7.86 -8.59 -11.53
CA MET A 84 -6.49 -8.43 -11.98
C MET A 84 -6.42 -8.62 -13.51
N LYS A 85 -5.52 -7.88 -14.18
CA LYS A 85 -5.43 -7.89 -15.66
C LYS A 85 -4.20 -8.60 -16.19
N ARG A 86 -3.03 -8.04 -15.90
CA ARG A 86 -1.77 -8.38 -16.53
C ARG A 86 -0.63 -8.08 -15.58
N PHE A 87 0.45 -8.83 -15.72
CA PHE A 87 1.73 -8.46 -15.13
C PHE A 87 2.29 -7.24 -15.84
N ASN A 88 2.93 -6.38 -15.07
CA ASN A 88 3.68 -5.24 -15.57
C ASN A 88 4.91 -5.01 -14.67
N ARG A 89 5.96 -4.40 -15.23
CA ARG A 89 7.18 -4.07 -14.51
C ARG A 89 7.11 -2.63 -14.03
N TYR A 90 7.36 -2.42 -12.75
CA TYR A 90 7.43 -1.12 -12.11
C TYR A 90 8.82 -0.88 -11.56
N LYS A 91 9.15 0.39 -11.36
CA LYS A 91 10.32 0.80 -10.60
C LYS A 91 9.87 1.46 -9.31
N ASN A 92 10.65 1.31 -8.25
CA ASN A 92 10.46 2.14 -7.07
C ASN A 92 10.77 3.61 -7.38
N GLU A 93 10.47 4.51 -6.43
CA GLU A 93 10.62 5.95 -6.63
C GLU A 93 12.05 6.38 -6.98
N ASN A 94 13.05 5.67 -6.45
CA ASN A 94 14.47 5.96 -6.67
C ASN A 94 15.03 5.29 -7.93
N GLY A 95 14.27 4.40 -8.58
CA GLY A 95 14.66 3.70 -9.81
C GLY A 95 15.68 2.58 -9.65
N ASP A 96 16.12 2.28 -8.42
CA ASP A 96 17.15 1.29 -8.09
C ASP A 96 16.57 -0.12 -7.83
N LYS A 97 15.25 -0.24 -7.70
CA LYS A 97 14.55 -1.53 -7.63
C LYS A 97 13.48 -1.64 -8.71
N ASP A 98 13.39 -2.82 -9.29
CA ASP A 98 12.32 -3.22 -10.20
C ASP A 98 11.39 -4.20 -9.47
N PHE A 99 10.10 -4.09 -9.76
CA PHE A 99 9.06 -4.97 -9.23
C PHE A 99 8.25 -5.52 -10.40
N ILE A 100 7.80 -6.76 -10.31
CA ILE A 100 6.69 -7.21 -11.12
C ILE A 100 5.42 -6.87 -10.34
N ALA A 101 4.33 -6.52 -11.01
CA ALA A 101 3.09 -6.26 -10.32
C ALA A 101 1.93 -6.65 -11.20
N ILE A 102 0.79 -6.96 -10.59
CA ILE A 102 -0.43 -7.24 -11.33
C ILE A 102 -1.30 -5.98 -11.35
N ASP A 103 -1.57 -5.46 -12.54
CA ASP A 103 -2.43 -4.31 -12.73
C ASP A 103 -3.88 -4.63 -12.34
N ILE A 104 -4.55 -3.69 -11.68
CA ILE A 104 -5.97 -3.78 -11.36
C ILE A 104 -6.80 -3.39 -12.60
N ASP A 105 -7.74 -4.24 -13.01
CA ASP A 105 -8.69 -3.98 -14.09
C ASP A 105 -9.97 -3.31 -13.58
N LYS A 106 -10.75 -4.04 -12.76
CA LYS A 106 -12.01 -3.56 -12.18
C LYS A 106 -11.86 -3.33 -10.69
N GLY A 107 -12.65 -2.40 -10.15
CA GLY A 107 -12.61 -2.03 -8.74
C GLY A 107 -11.64 -0.88 -8.42
N SER A 108 -10.84 -0.42 -9.39
CA SER A 108 -9.92 0.71 -9.23
C SER A 108 -10.61 1.97 -8.70
N LYS A 109 -11.80 2.32 -9.19
CA LYS A 109 -12.58 3.47 -8.69
C LYS A 109 -12.91 3.39 -7.19
N LYS A 110 -13.14 2.18 -6.66
CA LYS A 110 -13.41 1.99 -5.23
C LYS A 110 -12.14 2.15 -4.41
N ILE A 111 -11.02 1.61 -4.91
CA ILE A 111 -9.70 1.82 -4.30
C ILE A 111 -9.33 3.31 -4.31
N LEU A 112 -9.58 4.01 -5.41
CA LEU A 112 -9.31 5.44 -5.50
C LEU A 112 -10.10 6.27 -4.49
N GLY A 113 -11.37 5.94 -4.26
CA GLY A 113 -12.14 6.56 -3.19
C GLY A 113 -11.53 6.32 -1.80
N ILE A 114 -10.88 5.17 -1.59
CA ILE A 114 -10.11 4.90 -0.36
C ILE A 114 -8.82 5.72 -0.32
N VAL A 115 -8.09 5.80 -1.45
CA VAL A 115 -6.88 6.64 -1.58
C VAL A 115 -7.20 8.10 -1.26
N ASP A 116 -8.35 8.62 -1.68
CA ASP A 116 -8.77 9.98 -1.34
C ASP A 116 -8.94 10.18 0.16
N ILE A 117 -9.51 9.19 0.87
CA ILE A 117 -9.64 9.19 2.33
C ILE A 117 -8.25 9.16 2.97
N VAL A 118 -7.37 8.27 2.50
CA VAL A 118 -5.99 8.18 2.99
C VAL A 118 -5.26 9.50 2.78
N ASN A 119 -5.28 10.07 1.58
CA ASN A 119 -4.67 11.36 1.24
C ASN A 119 -5.20 12.50 2.14
N ASN A 120 -6.49 12.52 2.46
CA ASN A 120 -7.05 13.49 3.39
C ASN A 120 -6.48 13.35 4.80
N VAL A 121 -6.22 12.12 5.27
CA VAL A 121 -5.57 11.89 6.56
C VAL A 121 -4.09 12.25 6.47
N MET A 122 -3.35 11.77 5.46
CA MET A 122 -1.94 12.09 5.21
C MET A 122 -1.69 13.60 5.25
N LYS A 123 -2.56 14.37 4.57
CA LYS A 123 -2.51 15.84 4.55
C LYS A 123 -2.63 16.47 5.94
N ARG A 124 -3.50 15.95 6.81
CA ARG A 124 -3.68 16.46 8.19
C ARG A 124 -2.42 16.28 9.04
N TYR A 125 -1.62 15.26 8.73
CA TYR A 125 -0.36 14.97 9.40
C TYR A 125 0.87 15.55 8.67
N GLY A 126 0.67 16.32 7.59
CA GLY A 126 1.76 16.95 6.83
C GLY A 126 2.61 15.98 6.00
N LEU A 127 2.06 14.81 5.66
CA LEU A 127 2.73 13.76 4.88
C LEU A 127 2.45 13.91 3.38
N ASN A 128 3.28 13.29 2.53
CA ASN A 128 3.05 13.34 1.09
C ASN A 128 1.81 12.54 0.68
N LEU A 129 1.16 13.02 -0.39
CA LEU A 129 -0.01 12.38 -0.97
C LEU A 129 0.41 11.28 -1.97
N TYR A 130 -0.45 10.29 -2.15
CA TYR A 130 -0.25 9.24 -3.14
C TYR A 130 -0.38 9.76 -4.58
N TYR A 131 0.31 9.11 -5.53
CA TYR A 131 0.45 9.54 -6.93
C TYR A 131 -0.86 9.68 -7.71
N ASP A 132 -0.82 10.46 -8.80
CA ASP A 132 -1.83 10.51 -9.87
C ASP A 132 -1.88 9.16 -10.66
N VAL A 133 -2.53 8.19 -10.02
CA VAL A 133 -3.15 6.93 -10.46
C VAL A 133 -2.62 6.15 -11.69
N THR A 134 -1.71 5.22 -11.43
CA THR A 134 -1.86 3.83 -11.92
C THR A 134 -1.78 2.92 -10.70
N LEU A 135 -2.79 2.07 -10.48
CA LEU A 135 -2.87 1.18 -9.32
C LEU A 135 -2.37 -0.23 -9.69
N SER A 136 -1.47 -0.77 -8.87
CA SER A 136 -0.88 -2.10 -9.09
C SER A 136 -0.73 -2.87 -7.78
N VAL A 137 -0.79 -4.19 -7.87
CA VAL A 137 -0.51 -5.12 -6.77
C VAL A 137 0.94 -5.57 -6.91
N TYR A 138 1.82 -5.17 -6.00
CA TYR A 138 3.26 -5.41 -6.14
C TYR A 138 3.65 -6.85 -5.82
N LEU A 139 4.46 -7.45 -6.68
CA LEU A 139 5.16 -8.72 -6.59
C LEU A 139 6.67 -8.40 -6.78
N ASP A 140 7.35 -7.98 -5.73
CA ASP A 140 8.81 -7.80 -5.76
C ASP A 140 9.51 -9.05 -6.36
#